data_AF-A0A4P5VVM5-F1
#
_entry.id   AF-A0A4P5VVM5-F1
#
_cell.length_a   1.000
_cell.length_b   1.000
_cell.length_c   1.000
_cell.angle_alpha   90.00
_cell.angle_beta   90.00
_cell.angle_gamma   90.00
#
_symmetry.space_group_name_H-M   'P 1'
#
loop_
_entity.id
_entity.type
_entity.pdbx_description
1 polymer ?
#
loop_
_entity_poly.entity_id
_entity_poly.type
_entity_poly.pdbx_seq_one_letter_code
_entity_poly.pdbx_strand_id
1 'polypeptide(L)'
;MAGAVLAGVVGEPQFGVPMRITALLVLLSTGCPTAKDTAASETGGGNDSADDLGGEDTANDGYDDGACVSGEEWTGGNEESPYMNPGEACIACHTKEREGPSFAAAGTVYFNYDEPDDCNGVKTATVRITDADGEVYEEETNKAGNFYFLSSDYRIKTPYTAEVEFKDGKIATMVDDQKTGDCNGCHTQSGKEDAPGRIAESAAE
;
A
#
# COMPACT_ATOMS: atom_id res chain seq x y z
N MET A 1 60.36 -13.05 -55.68
CA MET A 1 61.35 -12.20 -54.99
C MET A 1 60.63 -11.53 -53.83
N ALA A 2 61.15 -11.73 -52.60
CA ALA A 2 60.92 -11.02 -51.33
C ALA A 2 59.46 -10.76 -50.87
N GLY A 3 59.04 -11.02 -49.64
CA GLY A 3 59.70 -11.38 -48.39
C GLY A 3 58.66 -11.37 -47.24
N ALA A 4 58.95 -12.09 -46.16
CA ALA A 4 58.16 -12.29 -44.93
C ALA A 4 57.82 -10.97 -44.18
N VAL A 5 56.94 -10.89 -43.16
CA VAL A 5 57.07 -11.43 -41.78
C VAL A 5 55.68 -11.49 -41.07
N LEU A 6 55.63 -12.40 -40.09
CA LEU A 6 54.59 -12.86 -39.14
C LEU A 6 54.13 -11.86 -38.05
N ALA A 7 53.13 -12.35 -37.29
CA ALA A 7 52.55 -11.95 -35.99
C ALA A 7 51.27 -11.10 -36.11
N GLY A 8 50.10 -11.45 -35.56
CA GLY A 8 49.77 -12.37 -34.46
C GLY A 8 49.17 -11.55 -33.32
N VAL A 9 47.83 -11.47 -33.20
CA VAL A 9 47.12 -11.14 -31.95
C VAL A 9 45.77 -11.86 -31.98
N VAL A 10 45.64 -12.83 -31.07
CA VAL A 10 44.39 -13.33 -30.50
C VAL A 10 43.84 -12.26 -29.56
N GLY A 11 42.57 -11.90 -29.70
CA GLY A 11 41.85 -11.01 -28.78
C GLY A 11 40.64 -11.75 -28.22
N GLU A 12 40.74 -12.10 -26.95
CA GLU A 12 39.79 -12.82 -26.10
C GLU A 12 38.48 -12.05 -25.82
N PRO A 13 37.41 -12.76 -25.38
CA PRO A 13 36.11 -12.16 -25.08
C PRO A 13 36.20 -11.30 -23.82
N GLN A 14 35.62 -10.10 -23.87
CA GLN A 14 35.53 -9.20 -22.73
C GLN A 14 34.45 -9.69 -21.75
N PHE A 15 34.83 -10.63 -20.88
CA PHE A 15 34.17 -10.84 -19.59
C PHE A 15 34.60 -9.71 -18.63
N GLY A 16 33.65 -9.16 -17.87
CA GLY A 16 33.96 -8.41 -16.66
C GLY A 16 33.27 -7.05 -16.54
N VAL A 17 31.95 -7.04 -16.33
CA VAL A 17 31.34 -5.93 -15.59
C VAL A 17 31.47 -6.27 -14.09
N PRO A 18 32.05 -5.40 -13.25
CA PRO A 18 32.19 -5.68 -11.83
C PRO A 18 30.82 -5.66 -11.16
N MET A 19 30.36 -6.85 -10.75
CA MET A 19 29.25 -7.04 -9.83
C MET A 19 29.64 -6.36 -8.50
N ARG A 20 29.13 -5.16 -8.27
CA ARG A 20 29.17 -4.55 -6.95
C ARG A 20 28.19 -5.31 -6.07
N ILE A 21 28.71 -6.28 -5.32
CA ILE A 21 28.04 -6.89 -4.19
C ILE A 21 28.00 -5.80 -3.12
N THR A 22 26.96 -4.98 -3.15
CA THR A 22 26.59 -4.16 -2.00
C THR A 22 26.10 -5.14 -0.94
N ALA A 23 26.78 -5.17 0.20
CA ALA A 23 26.43 -6.01 1.33
C ALA A 23 24.95 -5.77 1.68
N LEU A 24 24.12 -6.80 1.48
CA LEU A 24 22.75 -6.85 1.94
C LEU A 24 22.82 -6.93 3.47
N LEU A 25 22.70 -5.77 4.13
CA LEU A 25 22.40 -5.73 5.54
C LEU A 25 20.93 -6.17 5.65
N VAL A 26 20.71 -7.46 5.93
CA VAL A 26 19.39 -7.99 6.26
C VAL A 26 19.01 -7.41 7.61
N LEU A 27 18.39 -6.22 7.58
CA LEU A 27 17.56 -5.75 8.67
C LEU A 27 16.35 -6.66 8.64
N LEU A 28 16.22 -7.53 9.64
CA LEU A 28 14.99 -8.25 9.90
C LEU A 28 13.97 -7.21 10.37
N SER A 29 13.37 -6.48 9.43
CA SER A 29 12.20 -5.67 9.69
C SER A 29 11.04 -6.63 9.93
N THR A 30 10.34 -6.38 11.02
CA THR A 30 9.12 -7.10 11.37
C THR A 30 8.02 -6.61 10.42
N GLY A 31 7.89 -7.26 9.27
CA GLY A 31 6.76 -7.01 8.37
C GLY A 31 5.42 -7.17 9.10
N CYS A 32 4.41 -6.44 8.61
CA CYS A 32 3.08 -6.29 9.19
C CYS A 32 2.54 -7.65 9.72
N PRO A 33 2.31 -7.82 11.04
CA PRO A 33 1.85 -9.09 11.58
C PRO A 33 0.42 -9.40 11.12
N THR A 34 0.18 -10.64 10.74
CA THR A 34 -1.16 -11.13 10.40
C THR A 34 -2.07 -11.08 11.63
N ALA A 35 -3.24 -10.45 11.53
CA ALA A 35 -4.23 -10.37 12.59
C ALA A 35 -4.72 -11.76 13.03
N LYS A 36 -4.04 -12.37 14.00
CA LYS A 36 -4.60 -13.32 14.96
C LYS A 36 -3.92 -13.11 16.31
N ASP A 37 -4.75 -13.00 17.33
CA ASP A 37 -4.45 -13.01 18.77
C ASP A 37 -4.20 -11.66 19.46
N THR A 38 -5.29 -10.94 19.75
CA THR A 38 -5.45 -10.33 21.09
C THR A 38 -6.92 -10.30 21.47
N ALA A 39 -7.30 -11.20 22.38
CA ALA A 39 -8.53 -11.13 23.15
C ALA A 39 -8.19 -10.70 24.58
N ALA A 40 -8.96 -9.71 25.05
CA ALA A 40 -9.11 -9.21 26.43
C ALA A 40 -7.86 -8.50 27.01
N SER A 41 -7.97 -7.42 27.79
CA SER A 41 -8.99 -7.09 28.77
C SER A 41 -8.70 -5.68 29.30
N GLU A 42 -9.64 -4.74 29.27
CA GLU A 42 -9.60 -3.59 30.19
C GLU A 42 -11.00 -3.43 30.80
N THR A 43 -11.15 -3.97 32.01
CA THR A 43 -12.29 -3.74 32.91
C THR A 43 -11.96 -2.61 33.89
N GLY A 44 -12.85 -1.62 33.98
CA GLY A 44 -12.91 -0.59 35.04
C GLY A 44 -13.44 0.71 34.45
N GLY A 45 -14.75 1.02 34.52
CA GLY A 45 -15.48 1.39 35.73
C GLY A 45 -15.10 2.83 36.09
N GLY A 46 -15.92 3.86 36.05
CA GLY A 46 -17.37 4.00 36.00
C GLY A 46 -17.70 5.21 36.89
N ASN A 47 -18.43 6.19 36.38
CA ASN A 47 -19.21 7.12 37.19
C ASN A 47 -20.25 7.83 36.33
N ASP A 48 -21.49 7.46 36.60
CA ASP A 48 -22.71 8.08 36.12
C ASP A 48 -22.81 9.54 36.58
N SER A 49 -23.22 10.41 35.67
CA SER A 49 -24.06 11.57 35.98
C SER A 49 -24.92 11.84 34.76
N ALA A 50 -26.11 11.24 34.77
CA ALA A 50 -27.22 11.66 33.95
C ALA A 50 -27.78 12.95 34.56
N ASP A 51 -27.98 13.97 33.74
CA ASP A 51 -29.18 14.80 33.72
C ASP A 51 -29.16 15.76 32.51
N ASP A 52 -30.34 15.90 31.89
CA ASP A 52 -30.82 17.04 31.09
C ASP A 52 -30.67 17.05 29.54
N LEU A 53 -31.64 16.38 28.91
CA LEU A 53 -32.55 16.86 27.84
C LEU A 53 -32.03 17.79 26.71
N GLY A 54 -31.87 17.18 25.54
CA GLY A 54 -32.40 17.72 24.27
C GLY A 54 -31.46 18.55 23.41
N GLY A 55 -31.02 17.98 22.28
CA GLY A 55 -30.40 18.74 21.19
C GLY A 55 -29.67 17.84 20.19
N GLU A 56 -30.34 17.53 19.08
CA GLU A 56 -29.79 17.32 17.73
C GLU A 56 -28.49 16.48 17.63
N ASP A 57 -28.64 15.16 17.38
CA ASP A 57 -27.55 14.30 16.90
C ASP A 57 -27.15 14.70 15.47
N THR A 58 -26.37 15.77 15.37
CA THR A 58 -25.34 15.91 14.34
C THR A 58 -24.01 16.01 15.07
N ALA A 59 -23.55 14.89 15.63
CA ALA A 59 -22.15 14.73 15.98
C ALA A 59 -21.36 14.61 14.65
N ASN A 60 -21.15 15.76 14.01
CA ASN A 60 -19.88 16.02 13.36
C ASN A 60 -18.91 16.26 14.52
N ASP A 61 -18.30 15.19 15.00
CA ASP A 61 -17.12 15.24 15.85
C ASP A 61 -15.98 15.76 14.98
N GLY A 62 -15.99 17.08 14.76
CA GLY A 62 -15.04 17.83 13.97
C GLY A 62 -13.60 17.66 14.45
N TYR A 63 -13.03 16.51 14.13
CA TYR A 63 -11.65 16.37 13.80
C TYR A 63 -11.50 17.14 12.49
N ASP A 64 -10.85 18.30 12.54
CA ASP A 64 -10.22 18.89 11.35
C ASP A 64 -9.14 17.89 10.92
N ASP A 65 -9.59 16.81 10.28
CA ASP A 65 -8.77 16.04 9.39
C ASP A 65 -8.37 17.01 8.26
N GLY A 66 -7.11 17.00 7.85
CA GLY A 66 -6.68 17.97 6.84
C GLY A 66 -7.56 17.81 5.61
N ALA A 67 -8.19 18.90 5.15
CA ALA A 67 -8.99 18.88 3.94
C ALA A 67 -8.29 18.09 2.83
N CYS A 68 -9.01 17.18 2.18
CA CYS A 68 -8.44 16.28 1.17
C CYS A 68 -7.61 17.06 0.15
N VAL A 69 -6.43 16.54 -0.18
CA VAL A 69 -5.53 17.19 -1.13
C VAL A 69 -6.16 17.23 -2.52
N SER A 70 -6.97 16.22 -2.84
CA SER A 70 -7.79 16.17 -4.04
C SER A 70 -8.91 17.22 -4.07
N GLY A 71 -9.32 17.74 -2.90
CA GLY A 71 -10.50 18.56 -2.71
C GLY A 71 -11.82 17.80 -2.85
N GLU A 72 -11.78 16.46 -2.92
CA GLU A 72 -12.96 15.61 -3.11
C GLU A 72 -13.00 14.53 -2.02
N GLU A 73 -14.08 14.49 -1.24
CA GLU A 73 -14.37 13.44 -0.26
C GLU A 73 -15.24 12.32 -0.85
N TRP A 74 -15.15 11.13 -0.27
CA TRP A 74 -16.01 10.00 -0.52
C TRP A 74 -17.36 10.25 0.15
N THR A 75 -18.44 10.07 -0.62
CA THR A 75 -19.81 10.31 -0.13
C THR A 75 -20.70 9.08 -0.24
N GLY A 76 -20.15 7.93 -0.62
CA GLY A 76 -20.93 6.70 -0.81
C GLY A 76 -21.14 5.91 0.49
N GLY A 77 -20.46 6.30 1.58
CA GLY A 77 -20.46 5.54 2.83
C GLY A 77 -20.14 4.06 2.59
N ASN A 78 -20.77 3.18 3.37
CA ASN A 78 -20.57 1.74 3.29
C ASN A 78 -21.50 1.04 2.26
N GLU A 79 -22.10 1.77 1.33
CA GLU A 79 -22.90 1.16 0.27
C GLU A 79 -22.00 0.42 -0.74
N GLU A 80 -22.50 -0.71 -1.26
CA GLU A 80 -21.78 -1.52 -2.24
C GLU A 80 -21.41 -0.67 -3.48
N SER A 81 -20.12 -0.59 -3.77
CA SER A 81 -19.60 0.17 -4.90
C SER A 81 -18.26 -0.38 -5.35
N PRO A 82 -17.94 -0.35 -6.66
CA PRO A 82 -16.58 -0.66 -7.11
C PRO A 82 -15.54 0.37 -6.63
N TYR A 83 -15.99 1.51 -6.09
CA TYR A 83 -15.09 2.56 -5.61
C TYR A 83 -14.65 2.34 -4.17
N MET A 84 -15.57 1.94 -3.27
CA MET A 84 -15.38 1.72 -1.81
C MET A 84 -14.77 2.91 -1.05
N ASN A 85 -14.85 2.89 0.29
CA ASN A 85 -14.27 3.93 1.17
C ASN A 85 -12.74 3.97 1.02
N PRO A 86 -12.15 5.09 0.57
CA PRO A 86 -10.70 5.28 0.54
C PRO A 86 -10.08 5.25 1.94
N GLY A 87 -8.87 4.70 2.06
CA GLY A 87 -8.09 4.70 3.30
C GLY A 87 -8.43 3.60 4.29
N GLU A 88 -9.64 3.04 4.23
CA GLU A 88 -10.09 1.97 5.11
C GLU A 88 -9.42 0.61 4.81
N ALA A 89 -9.33 -0.24 5.84
CA ALA A 89 -8.76 -1.59 5.73
C ALA A 89 -9.69 -2.53 4.94
N CYS A 90 -9.38 -2.73 3.66
CA CYS A 90 -10.23 -3.41 2.68
C CYS A 90 -10.52 -4.86 3.08
N ILE A 91 -9.48 -5.65 3.38
CA ILE A 91 -9.65 -7.08 3.66
C ILE A 91 -10.31 -7.28 5.02
N ALA A 92 -9.91 -6.50 6.03
CA ALA A 92 -10.51 -6.54 7.35
C ALA A 92 -12.02 -6.22 7.29
N CYS A 93 -12.42 -5.17 6.58
CA CYS A 93 -13.81 -4.78 6.41
C CYS A 93 -14.63 -5.89 5.73
N HIS A 94 -14.19 -6.36 4.56
CA HIS A 94 -14.89 -7.42 3.80
C HIS A 94 -14.97 -8.75 4.56
N THR A 95 -13.94 -9.08 5.35
CA THR A 95 -13.95 -10.29 6.20
C THR A 95 -14.93 -10.16 7.37
N LYS A 96 -14.99 -8.97 7.99
CA LYS A 96 -15.84 -8.70 9.15
C LYS A 96 -17.32 -8.69 8.77
N GLU A 97 -17.67 -7.95 7.72
CA GLU A 97 -19.06 -7.82 7.24
C GLU A 97 -19.51 -9.07 6.46
N ARG A 98 -18.56 -9.89 5.99
CA ARG A 98 -18.80 -11.12 5.20
C ARG A 98 -19.59 -10.85 3.93
N GLU A 99 -19.32 -9.70 3.32
CA GLU A 99 -19.95 -9.21 2.10
C GLU A 99 -18.87 -8.77 1.10
N GLY A 100 -19.24 -8.75 -0.18
CA GLY A 100 -18.33 -8.42 -1.27
C GLY A 100 -17.30 -9.50 -1.60
N PRO A 101 -16.38 -9.22 -2.53
CA PRO A 101 -15.35 -10.15 -2.96
C PRO A 101 -14.25 -10.33 -1.90
N SER A 102 -13.47 -11.41 -2.05
CA SER A 102 -12.21 -11.60 -1.34
C SER A 102 -11.04 -11.04 -2.15
N PHE A 103 -10.08 -10.40 -1.49
CA PHE A 103 -8.92 -9.78 -2.11
C PHE A 103 -7.62 -10.52 -1.75
N ALA A 104 -6.75 -10.70 -2.74
CA ALA A 104 -5.37 -11.12 -2.56
C ALA A 104 -4.52 -9.95 -2.03
N ALA A 105 -4.76 -8.74 -2.53
CA ALA A 105 -4.23 -7.49 -1.99
C ALA A 105 -5.17 -6.32 -2.34
N ALA A 106 -5.27 -5.30 -1.49
CA ALA A 106 -6.08 -4.11 -1.75
C ALA A 106 -5.63 -2.93 -0.87
N GLY A 107 -5.86 -1.71 -1.37
CA GLY A 107 -5.55 -0.48 -0.66
C GLY A 107 -5.90 0.77 -1.45
N THR A 108 -5.37 1.91 -1.00
CA THR A 108 -5.64 3.23 -1.57
C THR A 108 -4.36 4.00 -1.83
N VAL A 109 -4.23 4.60 -3.01
CA VAL A 109 -3.14 5.52 -3.35
C VAL A 109 -3.61 6.96 -3.16
N TYR A 110 -2.86 7.76 -2.43
CA TYR A 110 -3.15 9.15 -2.09
C TYR A 110 -2.15 10.13 -2.70
N PHE A 111 -2.49 11.42 -2.69
CA PHE A 111 -1.59 12.49 -3.11
C PHE A 111 -0.59 12.86 -2.02
N ASN A 112 -0.90 12.58 -0.74
CA ASN A 112 0.00 12.82 0.39
C ASN A 112 -0.04 11.68 1.43
N TYR A 113 1.01 11.61 2.27
CA TYR A 113 1.20 10.55 3.27
C TYR A 113 0.23 10.62 4.45
N ASP A 114 -0.30 11.80 4.75
CA ASP A 114 -1.14 12.08 5.91
C ASP A 114 -2.60 12.34 5.54
N GLU A 115 -3.03 11.91 4.34
CA GLU A 115 -4.43 12.09 3.93
C GLU A 115 -5.37 11.29 4.85
N PRO A 116 -6.48 11.92 5.31
CA PRO A 116 -7.51 11.26 6.10
C PRO A 116 -8.14 10.06 5.36
N ASP A 117 -8.87 9.23 6.12
CA ASP A 117 -9.79 8.27 5.49
C ASP A 117 -10.90 9.04 4.75
N ASP A 118 -11.59 8.39 3.83
CA ASP A 118 -12.63 8.99 2.99
C ASP A 118 -12.18 10.11 2.04
N CYS A 119 -10.92 10.53 2.02
CA CYS A 119 -10.41 11.39 0.96
C CYS A 119 -10.26 10.63 -0.36
N ASN A 120 -10.76 11.16 -1.48
CA ASN A 120 -10.54 10.51 -2.77
C ASN A 120 -9.06 10.65 -3.17
N GLY A 121 -8.44 9.51 -3.46
CA GLY A 121 -7.04 9.42 -3.80
C GLY A 121 -6.72 9.61 -5.29
N VAL A 122 -5.52 9.17 -5.67
CA VAL A 122 -4.98 9.29 -7.02
C VAL A 122 -5.70 8.33 -7.95
N LYS A 123 -6.34 8.87 -8.98
CA LYS A 123 -7.01 8.11 -10.03
C LYS A 123 -5.95 7.61 -11.02
N THR A 124 -6.07 6.37 -11.52
CA THR A 124 -5.24 5.81 -12.62
C THR A 124 -3.72 5.79 -12.36
N ALA A 125 -3.29 5.74 -11.10
CA ALA A 125 -1.96 5.23 -10.75
C ALA A 125 -1.91 3.72 -10.98
N THR A 126 -0.79 3.22 -11.50
CA THR A 126 -0.56 1.79 -11.72
C THR A 126 0.14 1.19 -10.52
N VAL A 127 -0.49 0.21 -9.89
CA VAL A 127 0.06 -0.53 -8.76
C VAL A 127 0.59 -1.86 -9.26
N ARG A 128 1.86 -2.15 -8.97
CA ARG A 128 2.49 -3.43 -9.30
C ARG A 128 2.87 -4.18 -8.04
N ILE A 129 2.56 -5.47 -8.01
CA ILE A 129 3.01 -6.40 -6.97
C ILE A 129 3.92 -7.44 -7.61
N THR A 130 5.14 -7.56 -7.11
CA THR A 130 6.09 -8.62 -7.48
C THR A 130 6.12 -9.65 -6.36
N ASP A 131 5.67 -10.86 -6.66
CA ASP A 131 5.52 -11.93 -5.69
C ASP A 131 6.84 -12.69 -5.41
N ALA A 132 6.78 -13.67 -4.50
CA ALA A 132 7.95 -14.46 -4.10
C ALA A 132 8.61 -15.28 -5.24
N ASP A 133 7.88 -15.58 -6.31
CA ASP A 133 8.39 -16.28 -7.49
C ASP A 133 8.91 -15.30 -8.57
N GLY A 134 8.74 -13.99 -8.34
CA GLY A 134 9.06 -12.93 -9.30
C GLY A 134 7.96 -12.68 -10.33
N GLU A 135 6.74 -13.17 -10.11
CA GLU A 135 5.59 -12.87 -10.96
C GLU A 135 5.09 -11.45 -10.65
N VAL A 136 4.81 -10.67 -11.71
CA VAL A 136 4.36 -9.28 -11.61
C VAL A 136 2.88 -9.20 -11.95
N TYR A 137 2.11 -8.63 -11.03
CA TYR A 137 0.70 -8.33 -11.18
C TYR A 137 0.50 -6.82 -11.23
N GLU A 138 -0.35 -6.33 -12.12
CA GLU A 138 -0.62 -4.89 -12.28
C GLU A 138 -2.11 -4.60 -12.23
N GLU A 139 -2.49 -3.57 -11.49
CA GLU A 139 -3.85 -3.02 -11.47
C GLU A 139 -3.81 -1.49 -11.46
N GLU A 140 -4.84 -0.86 -12.01
CA GLU A 140 -4.99 0.59 -11.93
C GLU A 140 -5.91 1.00 -10.79
N THR A 141 -5.59 2.11 -10.14
CA THR A 141 -6.49 2.73 -9.16
C THR A 141 -7.76 3.26 -9.81
N ASN A 142 -8.88 3.03 -9.14
CA ASN A 142 -10.20 3.47 -9.57
C ASN A 142 -10.40 4.99 -9.33
N LYS A 143 -11.65 5.46 -9.46
CA LYS A 143 -11.96 6.90 -9.33
C LYS A 143 -11.83 7.46 -7.91
N ALA A 144 -11.82 6.61 -6.89
CA ALA A 144 -11.62 7.00 -5.49
C ALA A 144 -10.17 6.77 -5.02
N GLY A 145 -9.29 6.32 -5.91
CA GLY A 145 -7.89 6.00 -5.58
C GLY A 145 -7.67 4.58 -5.06
N ASN A 146 -8.72 3.78 -4.97
CA ASN A 146 -8.63 2.39 -4.50
C ASN A 146 -8.16 1.44 -5.60
N PHE A 147 -7.37 0.44 -5.23
CA PHE A 147 -6.97 -0.68 -6.09
C PHE A 147 -7.26 -2.00 -5.36
N TYR A 148 -7.48 -3.05 -6.14
CA TYR A 148 -7.71 -4.37 -5.60
C TYR A 148 -7.30 -5.47 -6.58
N PHE A 149 -6.63 -6.49 -6.04
CA PHE A 149 -6.36 -7.76 -6.70
C PHE A 149 -7.33 -8.80 -6.14
N LEU A 150 -8.31 -9.23 -6.93
CA LEU A 150 -9.30 -10.22 -6.49
C LEU A 150 -8.64 -11.59 -6.26
N SER A 151 -8.98 -12.26 -5.15
CA SER A 151 -8.49 -13.62 -4.86
C SER A 151 -9.04 -14.68 -5.82
N SER A 152 -10.06 -14.36 -6.63
CA SER A 152 -10.51 -15.23 -7.73
C SER A 152 -9.44 -15.32 -8.81
N ASP A 153 -8.83 -14.19 -9.17
CA ASP A 153 -8.04 -14.02 -10.38
C ASP A 153 -6.53 -14.06 -10.09
N TYR A 154 -6.12 -13.59 -8.90
CA TYR A 154 -4.72 -13.46 -8.51
C TYR A 154 -4.33 -14.47 -7.43
N ARG A 155 -3.07 -14.93 -7.48
CA ARG A 155 -2.46 -15.81 -6.46
C ARG A 155 -1.09 -15.26 -6.07
N ILE A 156 -1.09 -14.09 -5.44
CA ILE A 156 0.13 -13.42 -4.97
C ILE A 156 0.79 -14.26 -3.89
N LYS A 157 1.99 -14.79 -4.18
CA LYS A 157 2.80 -15.51 -3.19
C LYS A 157 3.54 -14.53 -2.28
N THR A 158 3.60 -14.87 -1.01
CA THR A 158 4.30 -14.06 -0.01
C THR A 158 5.68 -14.65 0.31
N PRO A 159 6.67 -13.82 0.70
CA PRO A 159 6.60 -12.36 0.73
C PRO A 159 6.55 -11.75 -0.67
N TYR A 160 5.99 -10.55 -0.79
CA TYR A 160 5.96 -9.79 -2.03
C TYR A 160 6.50 -8.37 -1.82
N THR A 161 6.90 -7.72 -2.91
CA THR A 161 7.19 -6.28 -2.97
C THR A 161 6.14 -5.56 -3.81
N ALA A 162 5.98 -4.26 -3.61
CA ALA A 162 5.01 -3.45 -4.32
C ALA A 162 5.63 -2.13 -4.79
N GLU A 163 5.14 -1.62 -5.91
CA GLU A 163 5.46 -0.28 -6.39
C GLU A 163 4.22 0.38 -6.97
N VAL A 164 4.21 1.71 -6.95
CA VAL A 164 3.15 2.53 -7.54
C VAL A 164 3.79 3.49 -8.53
N GLU A 165 3.38 3.42 -9.79
CA GLU A 165 3.73 4.36 -10.83
C GLU A 165 2.63 5.41 -10.99
N PHE A 166 3.00 6.68 -10.83
CA PHE A 166 2.12 7.83 -11.00
C PHE A 166 2.12 8.31 -12.45
N LYS A 167 1.10 9.08 -12.83
CA LYS A 167 0.93 9.58 -14.21
C LYS A 167 2.09 10.44 -14.73
N ASP A 168 2.85 11.06 -13.84
CA ASP A 168 4.03 11.85 -14.19
C ASP A 168 5.31 11.02 -14.31
N GLY A 169 5.19 9.68 -14.19
CA GLY A 169 6.27 8.71 -14.33
C GLY A 169 7.09 8.50 -13.06
N LYS A 170 6.69 9.11 -11.93
CA LYS A 170 7.34 8.85 -10.65
C LYS A 170 6.91 7.49 -10.11
N ILE A 171 7.81 6.87 -9.35
CA ILE A 171 7.61 5.54 -8.78
C ILE A 171 7.85 5.59 -7.28
N ALA A 172 6.86 5.19 -6.50
CA ALA A 172 7.02 4.90 -5.08
C ALA A 172 7.23 3.38 -4.93
N THR A 173 8.31 2.96 -4.28
CA THR A 173 8.65 1.55 -4.10
C THR A 173 8.61 1.18 -2.63
N MET A 174 7.96 0.06 -2.32
CA MET A 174 7.95 -0.53 -0.99
C MET A 174 9.33 -1.11 -0.67
N VAL A 175 9.89 -0.72 0.47
CA VAL A 175 11.27 -1.09 0.85
C VAL A 175 11.34 -2.47 1.49
N ASP A 176 10.27 -2.87 2.18
CA ASP A 176 10.20 -4.11 2.94
C ASP A 176 9.25 -5.13 2.31
N ASP A 177 9.66 -6.40 2.36
CA ASP A 177 8.85 -7.55 1.99
C ASP A 177 7.57 -7.64 2.84
N GLN A 178 6.40 -7.74 2.18
CA GLN A 178 5.11 -7.85 2.87
C GLN A 178 4.45 -9.20 2.69
N LYS A 179 3.63 -9.57 3.68
CA LYS A 179 2.91 -10.86 3.75
C LYS A 179 1.40 -10.71 3.92
N THR A 180 0.91 -9.51 4.19
CA THR A 180 -0.51 -9.19 4.27
C THR A 180 -0.94 -8.52 2.97
N GLY A 181 -2.13 -8.83 2.47
CA GLY A 181 -2.73 -8.12 1.35
C GLY A 181 -3.51 -6.86 1.74
N ASP A 182 -3.71 -6.62 3.04
CA ASP A 182 -4.51 -5.48 3.51
C ASP A 182 -3.62 -4.25 3.65
N CYS A 183 -3.32 -3.58 2.54
CA CYS A 183 -2.26 -2.57 2.48
C CYS A 183 -2.54 -1.39 3.42
N ASN A 184 -3.80 -0.96 3.50
CA ASN A 184 -4.24 0.13 4.39
C ASN A 184 -4.16 -0.25 5.88
N GLY A 185 -3.97 -1.53 6.23
CA GLY A 185 -3.72 -1.95 7.60
C GLY A 185 -2.39 -1.42 8.17
N CYS A 186 -1.39 -1.26 7.30
CA CYS A 186 -0.09 -0.68 7.63
C CYS A 186 0.05 0.76 7.09
N HIS A 187 -0.50 1.06 5.91
CA HIS A 187 -0.53 2.40 5.31
C HIS A 187 -1.72 3.26 5.78
N THR A 188 -1.81 3.50 7.10
CA THR A 188 -2.81 4.42 7.69
C THR A 188 -2.38 5.88 7.56
N GLN A 189 -3.25 6.83 7.92
CA GLN A 189 -2.94 8.27 7.92
C GLN A 189 -1.60 8.60 8.61
N SER A 190 -1.33 8.00 9.78
CA SER A 190 -0.08 8.20 10.53
C SER A 190 0.98 7.13 10.29
N GLY A 191 0.68 6.12 9.46
CA GLY A 191 1.50 4.93 9.31
C GLY A 191 1.48 4.01 10.53
N LYS A 192 1.70 2.71 10.30
CA LYS A 192 1.86 1.67 11.33
C LYS A 192 2.96 0.70 10.91
N GLU A 193 3.56 0.00 11.87
CA GLU A 193 4.59 -1.02 11.62
C GLU A 193 5.71 -0.49 10.69
N ASP A 194 6.23 0.69 11.01
CA ASP A 194 7.28 1.41 10.28
C ASP A 194 6.90 1.92 8.87
N ALA A 195 5.65 1.76 8.43
CA ALA A 195 5.16 2.41 7.22
C ALA A 195 5.11 3.94 7.41
N PRO A 196 5.45 4.74 6.38
CA PRO A 196 5.55 6.20 6.49
C PRO A 196 4.21 6.95 6.56
N GLY A 197 3.09 6.26 6.35
CA GLY A 197 1.77 6.86 6.14
C GLY A 197 1.03 6.16 5.01
N ARG A 198 0.12 6.89 4.38
CA ARG A 198 -0.58 6.47 3.16
C ARG A 198 0.38 6.06 2.05
N ILE A 199 -0.12 5.25 1.14
CA ILE A 199 0.58 4.94 -0.11
C ILE A 199 0.50 6.19 -0.99
N ALA A 200 1.55 7.00 -0.97
CA ALA A 200 1.61 8.25 -1.72
C ALA A 200 2.92 8.37 -2.48
N GLU A 201 2.99 9.35 -3.36
CA GLU A 201 4.25 9.75 -3.97
C GLU A 201 5.21 10.16 -2.86
N SER A 202 6.44 9.63 -2.85
CA SER A 202 7.49 10.10 -1.93
C SER A 202 7.58 11.61 -1.98
N ALA A 203 7.41 12.25 -0.82
CA ALA A 203 7.59 13.67 -0.68
C ALA A 203 9.03 13.93 -1.12
N ALA A 204 9.17 14.63 -2.25
CA ALA A 204 10.48 15.06 -2.70
C ALA A 204 11.09 15.91 -1.57
N GLU A 205 12.10 15.36 -0.89
CA GLU A 205 12.95 16.09 0.04
C GLU A 205 13.73 17.21 -0.68
#